data_AF-A0A926MW27-F1
#
_entry.id   AF-A0A926MW27-F1
#
_cell.length_a   1.000
_cell.length_b   1.000
_cell.length_c   1.000
_cell.angle_alpha   90.00
_cell.angle_beta   90.00
_cell.angle_gamma   90.00
#
_symmetry.space_group_name_H-M   'P 1'
#
loop_
_entity.id
_entity.type
_entity.pdbx_description
1 polymer ?
#
loop_
_entity_poly.entity_id
_entity_poly.type
_entity_poly.pdbx_seq_one_letter_code
_entity_poly.pdbx_strand_id
1 'polypeptide(L)'
;MSILEKYSAALKNKDEAAMNELLHDDFKFTMHKSGNVLTKAEVMKWAMSGDINQDKVRIVYENDEVGVHHAFVTFNDGNVEAVMAIYKYKDGKIVSLETGATPIPK
;
A
#
# COMPACT_ATOMS: atom_id res chain seq x y z
N MET A 1 -6.40 13.92 -8.39
CA MET A 1 -5.57 12.76 -8.01
C MET A 1 -6.44 11.53 -8.00
N SER A 2 -5.94 10.44 -8.56
CA SER A 2 -6.57 9.13 -8.48
C SER A 2 -6.55 8.57 -7.04
N ILE A 3 -7.19 7.41 -6.80
CA ILE A 3 -7.20 6.80 -5.46
C ILE A 3 -5.79 6.38 -5.07
N LEU A 4 -5.02 5.79 -5.99
CA LEU A 4 -3.63 5.38 -5.72
C LEU A 4 -2.68 6.55 -5.53
N GLU A 5 -2.87 7.67 -6.25
CA GLU A 5 -2.07 8.87 -6.01
C GLU A 5 -2.31 9.42 -4.60
N LYS A 6 -3.58 9.50 -4.17
CA LYS A 6 -3.95 9.92 -2.81
C LYS A 6 -3.40 8.96 -1.76
N TYR A 7 -3.50 7.65 -1.99
CA TYR A 7 -3.02 6.61 -1.08
C TYR A 7 -1.50 6.68 -0.91
N SER A 8 -0.75 6.79 -2.00
CA SER A 8 0.71 6.91 -1.93
C SER A 8 1.14 8.21 -1.24
N ALA A 9 0.46 9.32 -1.51
CA ALA A 9 0.71 10.58 -0.82
C ALA A 9 0.41 10.48 0.69
N ALA A 10 -0.69 9.82 1.07
CA ALA A 10 -1.07 9.64 2.46
C ALA A 10 -0.07 8.74 3.21
N LEU A 11 0.41 7.66 2.59
CA LEU A 11 1.50 6.83 3.13
C LEU A 11 2.79 7.66 3.32
N LYS A 12 3.21 8.40 2.29
CA LYS A 12 4.44 9.21 2.32
C LYS A 12 4.40 10.26 3.42
N ASN A 13 3.25 10.92 3.59
CA ASN A 13 3.07 12.01 4.56
C ASN A 13 2.63 11.51 5.94
N LYS A 14 2.39 10.20 6.11
CA LYS A 14 1.81 9.61 7.32
C LYS A 14 0.49 10.30 7.70
N ASP A 15 -0.34 10.54 6.70
CA ASP A 15 -1.64 11.20 6.86
C ASP A 15 -2.70 10.15 7.24
N GLU A 16 -2.89 10.01 8.56
CA GLU A 16 -3.84 9.06 9.14
C GLU A 16 -5.29 9.35 8.70
N ALA A 17 -5.67 10.62 8.58
CA ALA A 17 -7.02 11.02 8.20
C ALA A 17 -7.30 10.61 6.75
N ALA A 18 -6.41 10.97 5.82
CA ALA A 18 -6.55 10.58 4.41
C ALA A 18 -6.53 9.06 4.23
N MET A 19 -5.66 8.33 4.93
CA MET A 19 -5.65 6.87 4.90
C MET A 19 -6.98 6.27 5.39
N ASN A 20 -7.56 6.81 6.47
CA ASN A 20 -8.85 6.33 6.98
C ASN A 20 -10.02 6.56 6.02
N GLU A 21 -9.99 7.67 5.26
CA GLU A 21 -10.98 7.97 4.23
C GLU A 21 -10.86 7.03 3.01
N LEU A 22 -9.62 6.71 2.62
CA LEU A 22 -9.32 5.90 1.43
C LEU A 22 -9.51 4.40 1.64
N LEU A 23 -9.30 3.88 2.85
CA LEU A 23 -9.45 2.46 3.15
C LEU A 23 -10.89 2.13 3.55
N HIS A 24 -11.48 1.11 2.92
CA HIS A 24 -12.78 0.56 3.29
C HIS A 24 -12.70 -0.11 4.67
N ASP A 25 -13.80 -0.17 5.42
CA ASP A 25 -13.77 -0.75 6.78
C ASP A 25 -13.50 -2.27 6.78
N ASP A 26 -14.01 -2.96 5.76
CA ASP A 26 -13.68 -4.38 5.47
C ASP A 26 -12.28 -4.60 4.85
N PHE A 27 -11.39 -3.60 4.84
CA PHE A 27 -10.12 -3.69 4.13
C PHE A 27 -9.24 -4.87 4.61
N LYS A 28 -8.66 -5.58 3.63
CA LYS A 28 -7.69 -6.66 3.84
C LYS A 28 -6.44 -6.45 3.00
N PHE A 29 -5.28 -6.60 3.63
CA PHE A 29 -4.00 -6.60 2.95
C PHE A 29 -3.35 -7.99 3.02
N THR A 30 -3.28 -8.71 1.89
CA THR A 30 -2.55 -9.98 1.76
C THR A 30 -1.11 -9.77 1.30
N MET A 31 -0.15 -10.18 2.11
CA MET A 31 1.28 -10.13 1.79
C MET A 31 1.75 -11.51 1.31
N HIS A 32 1.81 -11.76 0.01
CA HIS A 32 2.11 -13.11 -0.50
C HIS A 32 3.51 -13.62 -0.12
N LYS A 33 4.48 -12.73 0.10
CA LYS A 33 5.83 -13.11 0.53
C LYS A 33 5.85 -13.76 1.91
N SER A 34 5.05 -13.28 2.86
CA SER A 34 5.00 -13.79 4.24
C SER A 34 3.81 -14.72 4.52
N GLY A 35 2.77 -14.65 3.69
CA GLY A 35 1.49 -15.33 3.95
C GLY A 35 0.57 -14.60 4.92
N ASN A 36 0.95 -13.42 5.41
CA ASN A 36 0.15 -12.65 6.36
C ASN A 36 -1.02 -11.94 5.68
N VAL A 37 -2.11 -11.78 6.43
CA VAL A 37 -3.25 -10.93 6.06
C VAL A 37 -3.49 -9.92 7.17
N LEU A 38 -3.37 -8.63 6.84
CA LEU A 38 -3.55 -7.52 7.77
C LEU A 38 -4.92 -6.86 7.60
N THR A 39 -5.49 -6.40 8.70
CA THR A 39 -6.70 -5.56 8.76
C THR A 39 -6.37 -4.08 8.52
N LYS A 40 -7.41 -3.26 8.29
CA LYS A 40 -7.28 -1.79 8.26
C LYS A 40 -6.50 -1.25 9.46
N ALA A 41 -6.89 -1.62 10.68
CA ALA A 41 -6.24 -1.10 11.89
C ALA A 41 -4.74 -1.46 11.98
N GLU A 42 -4.37 -2.67 11.59
CA GLU A 42 -2.96 -3.11 11.58
C GLU A 42 -2.15 -2.35 10.52
N VAL A 43 -2.71 -2.16 9.31
CA VAL A 43 -2.05 -1.41 8.24
C VAL A 43 -1.93 0.07 8.60
N MET A 44 -2.95 0.67 9.21
CA MET A 44 -2.88 2.04 9.73
C MET A 44 -1.74 2.18 10.74
N LYS A 45 -1.68 1.30 11.74
CA LYS A 45 -0.62 1.31 12.74
C LYS A 45 0.77 1.15 12.11
N TRP A 46 0.92 0.25 11.14
CA TRP A 46 2.19 0.02 10.47
C TRP A 46 2.61 1.19 9.59
N ALA A 47 1.70 1.76 8.80
CA ALA A 47 1.96 2.95 7.99
C ALA A 47 2.41 4.14 8.85
N MET A 48 1.78 4.33 10.01
CA MET A 48 2.13 5.43 10.94
C MET A 48 3.43 5.19 11.72
N SER A 49 3.92 3.94 11.80
CA SER A 49 5.17 3.63 12.51
C SER A 49 6.41 4.24 11.86
N GLY A 50 6.33 4.63 10.59
CA GLY A 50 7.47 5.12 9.80
C GLY A 50 8.38 4.02 9.26
N ASP A 51 8.01 2.75 9.43
CA ASP A 51 8.77 1.62 8.90
C ASP A 51 8.72 1.51 7.37
N ILE A 52 7.66 2.01 6.72
CA ILE A 52 7.49 1.88 5.27
C ILE A 52 7.91 3.18 4.58
N ASN A 53 8.93 3.12 3.72
CA ASN A 53 9.33 4.25 2.88
C ASN A 53 9.26 3.86 1.41
N GLN A 54 8.36 4.48 0.65
CA GLN A 54 8.20 4.22 -0.78
C GLN A 54 9.01 5.22 -1.63
N ASP A 55 9.74 4.71 -2.61
CA ASP A 55 10.46 5.46 -3.64
C ASP A 55 10.09 4.98 -5.05
N LYS A 56 10.23 5.88 -6.04
CA LYS A 56 9.91 5.64 -7.46
C LYS A 56 8.55 4.97 -7.66
N VAL A 57 7.54 5.48 -6.94
CA VAL A 57 6.16 4.99 -7.05
C VAL A 57 5.66 5.26 -8.46
N ARG A 58 5.13 4.22 -9.10
CA ARG A 58 4.51 4.29 -10.42
C ARG A 58 3.15 3.63 -10.38
N ILE A 59 2.11 4.38 -10.70
CA ILE A 59 0.79 3.81 -10.98
C ILE A 59 0.85 3.26 -12.39
N VAL A 60 0.72 1.94 -12.50
CA VAL A 60 0.83 1.19 -13.77
C VAL A 60 -0.53 1.18 -14.47
N TYR A 61 -1.60 1.04 -13.71
CA TYR A 61 -2.97 1.06 -14.19
C TYR A 61 -3.92 1.43 -13.06
N GLU A 62 -5.01 2.11 -13.38
CA GLU A 62 -6.09 2.36 -12.43
C GLU A 62 -7.40 2.62 -13.17
N ASN A 63 -8.47 2.00 -12.69
CA ASN A 63 -9.86 2.29 -13.06
C ASN A 63 -10.73 2.27 -11.79
N ASP A 64 -12.06 2.26 -11.94
CA ASP A 64 -12.99 2.31 -10.80
C ASP A 64 -13.09 0.98 -10.01
N GLU A 65 -12.50 -0.11 -10.49
CA GLU A 65 -12.56 -1.45 -9.87
C GLU A 65 -11.20 -1.95 -9.36
N VAL A 66 -10.12 -1.67 -10.09
CA VAL A 66 -8.79 -2.21 -9.85
C VAL A 66 -7.70 -1.16 -10.08
N GLY A 67 -6.68 -1.21 -9.24
CA GLY A 67 -5.46 -0.42 -9.39
C GLY A 67 -4.22 -1.29 -9.29
N VAL A 68 -3.17 -0.92 -10.00
CA VAL A 68 -1.86 -1.57 -9.92
C VAL A 68 -0.82 -0.49 -9.77
N HIS A 69 0.01 -0.59 -8.73
CA HIS A 69 1.22 0.21 -8.65
C HIS A 69 2.46 -0.63 -8.39
N HIS A 70 3.59 -0.06 -8.76
CA HIS A 70 4.91 -0.59 -8.46
C HIS A 70 5.71 0.47 -7.70
N ALA A 71 6.41 0.08 -6.63
CA ALA A 71 7.31 0.96 -5.88
C ALA A 71 8.54 0.19 -5.40
N PHE A 72 9.62 0.92 -5.14
CA PHE A 72 10.70 0.41 -4.30
C PHE A 72 10.38 0.79 -2.85
N VAL A 73 10.44 -0.17 -1.94
CA VAL A 73 10.09 0.02 -0.54
C VAL A 73 11.31 -0.28 0.31
N THR A 74 11.69 0.68 1.16
CA THR A 74 12.76 0.52 2.15
C THR A 74 12.15 0.45 3.55
N PHE A 75 12.61 -0.52 4.32
CA PHE A 75 12.18 -0.74 5.71
C PHE A 75 13.21 -0.23 6.72
N ASN A 76 12.83 -0.07 8.00
CA ASN A 76 13.76 0.43 9.03
C ASN A 76 14.95 -0.51 9.28
N ASP A 77 14.81 -1.80 8.96
CA ASP A 77 15.90 -2.78 8.99
C ASP A 77 16.91 -2.62 7.83
N GLY A 78 16.66 -1.66 6.93
CA GLY A 78 17.48 -1.35 5.76
C GLY A 78 17.30 -2.34 4.60
N ASN A 79 16.31 -3.24 4.64
CA ASN A 79 15.94 -4.05 3.49
C ASN A 79 15.22 -3.20 2.45
N VAL A 80 15.48 -3.49 1.18
CA VAL A 80 14.84 -2.83 0.04
C VAL A 80 14.16 -3.89 -0.81
N GLU A 81 12.92 -3.62 -1.22
CA GLU A 81 12.11 -4.52 -2.02
C GLU A 81 11.49 -3.79 -3.20
N ALA A 82 11.47 -4.41 -4.37
CA ALA A 82 10.57 -4.03 -5.45
C ALA A 82 9.21 -4.67 -5.18
N VAL A 83 8.20 -3.84 -4.92
CA VAL A 83 6.86 -4.27 -4.56
C VAL A 83 5.90 -3.94 -5.69
N MET A 84 5.21 -4.97 -6.17
CA MET A 84 4.03 -4.83 -7.02
C MET A 84 2.79 -5.02 -6.16
N ALA A 85 1.90 -4.05 -6.21
CA ALA A 85 0.71 -3.97 -5.40
C ALA A 85 -0.53 -3.90 -6.29
N ILE A 86 -1.49 -4.77 -6.03
CA ILE A 86 -2.79 -4.81 -6.70
C ILE A 86 -3.86 -4.41 -5.69
N TYR A 87 -4.71 -3.48 -6.09
CA TYR A 87 -5.77 -2.89 -5.29
C TYR A 87 -7.10 -3.26 -5.91
N LYS A 88 -8.10 -3.58 -5.08
CA LYS A 88 -9.50 -3.56 -5.51
C LYS A 88 -10.26 -2.46 -4.81
N TYR A 89 -11.22 -1.89 -5.51
CA TYR A 89 -12.06 -0.83 -5.00
C TYR A 89 -13.48 -1.31 -4.76
N LYS A 90 -14.10 -0.71 -3.73
CA LYS A 90 -15.51 -0.87 -3.40
C LYS A 90 -15.98 0.45 -2.80
N ASP A 91 -17.09 0.98 -3.30
CA ASP A 91 -17.69 2.24 -2.83
C ASP A 91 -16.70 3.42 -2.86
N GLY A 92 -15.83 3.46 -3.89
CA GLY A 92 -14.81 4.50 -4.06
C GLY A 92 -13.62 4.41 -3.08
N LYS A 93 -13.50 3.30 -2.34
CA LYS A 93 -12.45 3.04 -1.35
C LYS A 93 -11.69 1.76 -1.66
N ILE A 94 -10.47 1.65 -1.15
CA ILE A 94 -9.66 0.44 -1.25
C ILE A 94 -10.21 -0.62 -0.31
N VAL A 95 -10.69 -1.75 -0.85
CA VAL A 95 -11.22 -2.87 -0.06
C VAL A 95 -10.24 -4.04 0.04
N SER A 96 -9.34 -4.19 -0.92
CA SER A 96 -8.27 -5.17 -0.81
C SER A 96 -6.98 -4.65 -1.40
N LEU A 97 -5.88 -5.07 -0.79
CA LEU A 97 -4.52 -4.91 -1.28
C LEU A 97 -3.85 -6.28 -1.26
N GLU A 98 -3.15 -6.64 -2.33
CA GLU A 98 -2.27 -7.80 -2.35
C GLU A 98 -0.92 -7.43 -2.95
N THR A 99 0.16 -7.97 -2.38
CA THR A 99 1.51 -7.65 -2.82
C THR A 99 2.35 -8.87 -3.14
N GLY A 100 3.13 -8.75 -4.22
CA GLY A 100 4.35 -9.52 -4.45
C GLY A 100 5.55 -8.63 -4.21
N ALA A 101 6.54 -9.12 -3.45
CA ALA A 101 7.73 -8.37 -3.07
C ALA A 101 9.00 -9.13 -3.45
N THR A 102 9.88 -8.48 -4.22
CA THR A 102 11.17 -9.03 -4.65
C THR A 102 12.29 -8.32 -3.91
N PRO A 103 13.10 -9.02 -3.09
CA PRO A 103 14.27 -8.41 -2.44
C PRO A 103 15.24 -7.83 -3.47
N ILE A 104 15.73 -6.63 -3.20
CA ILE A 104 16.76 -5.97 -4.01
C ILE A 104 18.12 -6.16 -3.33
N PRO A 105 19.13 -6.70 -4.03
CA PRO A 105 20.49 -6.78 -3.52
C PRO A 105 21.02 -5.41 -3.13
N LYS A 106 21.80 -5.37 -2.05
CA LYS A 106 22.50 -4.16 -1.59
C LYS A 106 23.77 -3.93 -2.38
#